data_AF-Q02504-F1
#
_entry.id   AF-Q02504-F1
#
_cell.length_a   1.000
_cell.length_b   1.000
_cell.length_c   1.000
_cell.angle_alpha   90.00
_cell.angle_beta   90.00
_cell.angle_gamma   90.00
#
_symmetry.space_group_name_H-M   'P 1'
#
loop_
_entity.id
_entity.type
_entity.pdbx_description
1 polymer ?
#
loop_
_entity_poly.entity_id
_entity_poly.type
_entity_poly.pdbx_seq_one_letter_code
_entity_poly.pdbx_strand_id
1 'polypeptide(L)'
;AHVQVVNDNGDRVFDGQVSQGQLLAIPQGFSVVKRATSEHFRWIEFKTNANAQINTLAGRTSVMRGLPLEVISNGYQISLEEARRVKFNTIETTLTHSSGPASYGRPRKADA
;
A
#
# COMPACT_ATOMS: atom_id res chain seq x y z
N ALA A 1 -2.91 14.20 6.74
CA ALA A 1 -2.28 12.93 6.37
C ALA A 1 -1.91 12.97 4.90
N HIS A 2 -0.82 12.32 4.53
CA HIS A 2 -0.48 12.10 3.13
C HIS A 2 -1.13 10.80 2.65
N VAL A 3 -1.89 10.86 1.56
CA VAL A 3 -2.65 9.73 1.01
C VAL A 3 -2.26 9.54 -0.45
N GLN A 4 -2.10 8.29 -0.86
CA GLN A 4 -1.94 7.92 -2.26
C GLN A 4 -3.03 6.95 -2.68
N VAL A 5 -3.58 7.15 -3.87
CA VAL A 5 -4.61 6.30 -4.47
C VAL A 5 -4.17 5.87 -5.87
N VAL A 6 -4.32 4.58 -6.16
CA VAL A 6 -3.97 3.98 -7.45
C VAL A 6 -5.21 3.33 -8.07
N ASN A 7 -5.44 3.58 -9.37
CA ASN A 7 -6.55 3.02 -10.13
C ASN A 7 -6.20 1.64 -10.74
N ASP A 8 -7.12 1.10 -11.53
CA ASP A 8 -7.01 -0.16 -12.25
C ASP A 8 -6.00 -0.13 -13.41
N ASN A 9 -5.70 1.04 -13.97
CA ASN A 9 -4.61 1.21 -14.94
C ASN A 9 -3.21 1.23 -14.29
N GLY A 10 -3.14 1.20 -12.95
CA GLY A 10 -1.89 1.34 -12.21
C GLY A 10 -1.40 2.78 -12.06
N ASP A 11 -2.19 3.76 -12.49
CA ASP A 11 -1.88 5.18 -12.36
C ASP A 11 -2.15 5.68 -10.95
N ARG A 12 -1.24 6.52 -10.45
CA ARG A 12 -1.44 7.23 -9.19
C ARG A 12 -2.37 8.42 -9.42
N VAL A 13 -3.67 8.18 -9.30
CA VAL A 13 -4.74 9.18 -9.50
C VAL A 13 -4.86 10.21 -8.37
N PHE A 14 -4.27 9.94 -7.20
CA PHE A 14 -4.16 10.91 -6.11
C PHE A 14 -2.85 10.72 -5.36
N ASP A 15 -2.16 11.83 -5.07
CA ASP A 15 -0.92 11.88 -4.29
C ASP A 15 -0.84 13.23 -3.55
N GLY A 16 -1.31 13.30 -2.31
CA GLY A 16 -1.51 14.60 -1.68
C GLY A 16 -1.82 14.59 -0.19
N GLN A 17 -1.89 15.78 0.38
CA GLN A 17 -2.36 15.97 1.75
C GLN A 17 -3.89 15.97 1.80
N VAL A 18 -4.43 15.27 2.79
CA VAL A 18 -5.83 15.34 3.20
C VAL A 18 -5.88 15.83 4.65
N SER A 19 -6.63 16.90 4.89
CA SER A 19 -6.77 17.59 6.17
C SER A 19 -8.21 17.58 6.69
N GLN A 20 -8.42 18.15 7.87
CA GLN A 20 -9.73 18.19 8.51
C GLN A 20 -10.78 18.88 7.62
N GLY A 21 -11.97 18.28 7.53
CA GLY A 21 -13.09 18.80 6.75
C GLY A 21 -13.06 18.44 5.26
N GLN A 22 -11.99 17.81 4.77
CA GLN A 22 -11.92 17.35 3.38
C GLN A 22 -12.51 15.95 3.23
N LEU A 23 -13.15 15.71 2.08
CA LEU A 23 -13.68 14.41 1.68
C LEU A 23 -12.86 13.89 0.49
N LEU A 24 -12.45 12.62 0.54
CA LEU A 24 -11.79 11.92 -0.56
C LEU A 24 -12.63 10.71 -0.96
N ALA A 25 -13.07 10.66 -2.22
CA ALA A 25 -13.78 9.52 -2.78
C ALA A 25 -12.79 8.46 -3.25
N ILE A 26 -13.00 7.21 -2.85
CA ILE A 26 -12.17 6.06 -3.25
C ILE A 26 -13.10 5.00 -3.84
N PRO A 27 -13.15 4.86 -5.18
CA PRO A 27 -13.95 3.84 -5.84
C PRO A 27 -13.54 2.40 -5.46
N GLN A 28 -14.46 1.45 -5.68
CA GLN A 28 -14.17 0.03 -5.50
C GLN A 28 -13.00 -0.41 -6.39
N GLY A 29 -12.09 -1.21 -5.83
CA GLY A 29 -10.91 -1.72 -6.55
C GLY A 29 -9.70 -0.79 -6.49
N PHE A 30 -9.87 0.48 -6.12
CA PHE A 30 -8.75 1.41 -6.02
C PHE A 30 -7.95 1.11 -4.75
N SER A 31 -6.63 1.07 -4.90
CA SER A 31 -5.72 0.81 -3.78
C SER A 31 -5.38 2.12 -3.08
N VAL A 32 -5.39 2.11 -1.74
CA VAL A 32 -5.11 3.31 -0.93
C VAL A 32 -4.08 3.03 0.16
N VAL A 33 -3.12 3.95 0.30
CA VAL A 33 -2.23 4.02 1.46
C VAL A 33 -2.38 5.38 2.14
N LYS A 34 -2.41 5.38 3.47
CA LYS A 34 -2.62 6.58 4.30
C LYS A 34 -1.49 6.68 5.32
N ARG A 35 -0.79 7.81 5.36
CA ARG A 35 0.27 8.08 6.35
C ARG A 35 -0.06 9.35 7.13
N ALA A 36 -0.15 9.23 8.45
CA ALA A 36 -0.25 10.40 9.32
C ALA A 36 0.97 11.32 9.12
N THR A 37 0.72 12.62 8.97
CA THR A 37 1.77 13.65 8.83
C THR A 37 1.88 14.54 10.06
N SER A 38 0.84 14.57 10.88
CA SER A 38 0.80 15.11 12.24
C SER A 38 0.91 13.98 13.26
N GLU A 39 1.13 14.31 14.54
CA GLU A 39 1.16 13.33 15.65
C GLU A 39 -0.07 12.42 15.67
N HIS A 40 -1.24 12.97 15.31
CA HIS A 40 -2.50 12.26 15.26
C HIS A 40 -3.22 12.55 13.95
N PHE A 41 -3.79 11.51 13.32
CA PHE A 41 -4.70 11.65 12.19
C PHE A 41 -5.95 10.82 12.46
N ARG A 42 -7.12 11.49 12.44
CA ARG A 42 -8.43 10.87 12.65
C ARG A 42 -9.26 11.05 11.39
N TRP A 43 -9.97 10.00 10.99
CA TRP A 43 -10.84 10.01 9.82
C TRP A 43 -12.03 9.07 10.03
N ILE A 44 -13.00 9.17 9.14
CA ILE A 44 -14.15 8.24 9.04
C ILE A 44 -14.26 7.79 7.58
N GLU A 45 -14.61 6.53 7.36
CA GLU A 45 -14.85 5.95 6.03
C GLU A 45 -16.30 5.47 5.95
N PHE A 46 -17.06 5.98 4.97
CA PHE A 46 -18.36 5.46 4.62
C PHE A 46 -18.21 4.53 3.42
N LYS A 47 -18.59 3.26 3.59
CA LYS A 47 -18.49 2.25 2.54
C LYS A 47 -19.88 1.87 2.08
N THR A 48 -20.08 1.78 0.76
CA THR A 48 -21.38 1.54 0.12
C THR A 48 -21.76 0.05 0.11
N ASN A 49 -21.38 -0.69 1.15
CA ASN A 49 -21.72 -2.10 1.34
C ASN A 49 -21.85 -2.40 2.84
N ALA A 50 -22.91 -3.10 3.23
CA ALA A 50 -23.21 -3.44 4.62
C ALA A 50 -22.10 -4.27 5.30
N ASN A 51 -21.35 -5.07 4.53
CA ASN A 51 -20.24 -5.88 5.01
C ASN A 51 -19.01 -5.71 4.10
N ALA A 52 -18.53 -4.47 4.01
CA ALA A 52 -17.39 -4.14 3.17
C ALA A 52 -16.11 -4.88 3.60
N GLN A 53 -15.49 -5.59 2.65
CA GLN A 53 -14.23 -6.31 2.85
C GLN A 53 -13.03 -5.44 2.48
N ILE A 54 -11.93 -5.59 3.22
CA ILE A 54 -10.65 -4.92 2.96
C ILE A 54 -9.62 -6.00 2.62
N ASN A 55 -9.06 -5.93 1.41
CA ASN A 55 -7.92 -6.76 1.02
C ASN A 55 -6.64 -5.94 1.14
N THR A 56 -5.67 -6.40 1.91
CA THR A 56 -4.39 -5.70 2.08
C THR A 56 -3.38 -6.14 1.03
N LEU A 57 -2.48 -5.24 0.64
CA LEU A 57 -1.38 -5.55 -0.31
C LEU A 57 -0.07 -5.90 0.41
N ALA A 58 0.11 -5.42 1.64
CA ALA A 58 1.23 -5.76 2.53
C ALA A 58 0.71 -6.15 3.92
N GLY A 59 1.50 -6.93 4.65
CA GLY A 59 1.12 -7.44 5.97
C GLY A 59 0.69 -8.91 6.00
N ARG A 60 0.38 -9.39 7.21
CA ARG A 60 0.05 -10.80 7.47
C ARG A 60 -1.16 -11.32 6.69
N THR A 61 -2.14 -10.46 6.40
CA THR A 61 -3.35 -10.80 5.64
C THR A 61 -3.29 -10.35 4.18
N SER A 62 -2.10 -10.00 3.69
CA SER A 62 -1.97 -9.49 2.33
C SER A 62 -2.31 -10.53 1.27
N VAL A 63 -2.78 -10.08 0.11
CA VAL A 63 -2.91 -10.94 -1.08
C VAL A 63 -1.58 -11.61 -1.42
N MET A 64 -0.46 -10.91 -1.22
CA MET A 64 0.90 -11.44 -1.40
C MET A 64 1.19 -12.64 -0.49
N ARG A 65 0.61 -12.68 0.71
CA ARG A 65 0.74 -13.81 1.63
C ARG A 65 0.07 -15.08 1.09
N GLY A 66 -1.01 -14.93 0.33
CA GLY A 66 -1.77 -16.03 -0.27
C GLY A 66 -1.12 -16.62 -1.53
N LEU A 67 -0.25 -15.87 -2.22
CA LEU A 67 0.38 -16.33 -3.46
C LEU A 67 1.55 -17.30 -3.21
N PRO A 68 1.76 -18.34 -4.05
CA PRO A 68 2.99 -19.13 -4.04
C PRO A 68 4.23 -18.23 -4.24
N LEU A 69 5.37 -18.62 -3.65
CA LEU A 69 6.58 -17.79 -3.66
C LEU A 69 7.15 -17.62 -5.09
N GLU A 70 6.97 -18.65 -5.91
CA GLU A 70 7.35 -18.74 -7.31
C GLU A 70 6.51 -17.79 -8.17
N VAL A 71 5.24 -17.55 -7.83
CA VAL A 71 4.40 -16.58 -8.53
C VAL A 71 4.90 -15.16 -8.28
N ILE A 72 5.30 -14.85 -7.05
CA ILE A 72 5.86 -13.53 -6.69
C ILE A 72 7.22 -13.32 -7.37
N SER A 73 8.14 -14.28 -7.22
CA SER A 73 9.49 -14.15 -7.77
C SER A 73 9.49 -14.04 -9.30
N ASN A 74 8.75 -14.91 -10.00
CA ASN A 74 8.66 -14.83 -11.46
C ASN A 74 7.85 -13.61 -11.94
N GLY A 75 6.76 -13.27 -11.25
CA GLY A 75 5.89 -12.15 -11.63
C GLY A 75 6.58 -10.78 -11.54
N TYR A 76 7.42 -10.58 -10.52
CA TYR A 76 8.20 -9.34 -10.35
C TYR A 76 9.65 -9.45 -10.83
N GLN A 77 10.07 -10.60 -11.37
CA GLN A 77 11.45 -10.87 -11.80
C GLN A 77 12.50 -10.57 -10.70
N ILE A 78 12.22 -11.03 -9.48
CA ILE A 78 13.07 -10.87 -8.30
C ILE A 78 13.55 -12.22 -7.77
N SER A 79 14.63 -12.23 -6.97
CA SER A 79 15.12 -13.45 -6.34
C SER A 79 14.09 -14.07 -5.38
N LEU A 80 14.21 -15.37 -5.12
CA LEU A 80 13.37 -16.04 -4.11
C LEU A 80 13.53 -15.44 -2.72
N GLU A 81 14.72 -14.93 -2.38
CA GLU A 81 14.97 -14.24 -1.11
C GLU A 81 14.22 -12.90 -1.04
N GLU A 82 14.27 -12.10 -2.11
CA GLU A 82 13.50 -10.85 -2.20
C GLU A 82 11.99 -11.10 -2.18
N ALA A 83 11.51 -12.12 -2.90
CA ALA A 83 10.10 -12.53 -2.86
C ALA A 83 9.69 -12.94 -1.44
N ARG A 84 10.57 -13.63 -0.70
CA ARG A 84 10.34 -13.98 0.70
C ARG A 84 10.27 -12.73 1.57
N ARG A 85 11.13 -11.74 1.34
CA ARG A 85 11.08 -10.45 2.04
C ARG A 85 9.77 -9.69 1.77
N VAL A 86 9.34 -9.62 0.52
CA VAL A 86 8.05 -9.01 0.11
C VAL A 86 6.87 -9.71 0.80
N LYS A 87 6.88 -11.05 0.84
CA LYS A 87 5.79 -11.85 1.39
C LYS A 87 5.76 -11.87 2.92
N PHE A 88 6.93 -11.79 3.58
CA PHE A 88 7.06 -12.12 5.00
C PHE A 88 7.49 -11.01 5.95
N ASN A 89 8.11 -9.92 5.49
CA ASN A 89 8.70 -8.93 6.40
C ASN A 89 7.68 -8.12 7.19
N THR A 90 6.56 -7.72 6.57
CA THR A 90 5.50 -7.00 7.28
C THR A 90 4.63 -8.02 8.02
N ILE A 91 4.73 -8.02 9.34
CA ILE A 91 4.00 -8.94 10.23
C ILE A 91 2.67 -8.35 10.72
N GLU A 92 2.53 -7.04 10.62
CA GLU A 92 1.34 -6.30 10.99
C GLU A 92 0.19 -6.60 10.02
N THR A 93 -1.04 -6.42 10.48
CA THR A 93 -2.23 -6.68 9.66
C THR A 93 -2.68 -5.44 8.89
N THR A 94 -2.75 -4.27 9.54
CA THR A 94 -3.31 -3.04 8.93
C THR A 94 -2.51 -1.78 9.28
N LEU A 95 -2.22 -1.56 10.57
CA LEU A 95 -1.43 -0.41 11.03
C LEU A 95 0.04 -0.82 11.18
N THR A 96 0.95 0.05 10.77
CA THR A 96 2.40 -0.13 10.92
C THR A 96 3.07 1.24 11.07
N HIS A 97 4.32 1.24 11.51
CA HIS A 97 5.14 2.44 11.52
C HIS A 97 5.67 2.73 10.11
N SER A 98 5.76 4.00 9.75
CA SER A 98 6.41 4.39 8.50
C SER A 98 7.93 4.39 8.67
N SER A 99 8.51 3.22 8.87
CA SER A 99 9.95 2.99 8.92
C SER A 99 10.27 1.73 8.11
N GLY A 100 11.26 1.83 7.24
CA GLY A 100 11.80 0.69 6.52
C GLY A 100 13.28 0.52 6.84
N PRO A 101 13.87 -0.67 6.65
CA PRO A 101 15.31 -0.79 6.62
C PRO A 101 15.86 0.19 5.57
N ALA A 102 16.89 0.97 5.93
CA ALA A 102 17.47 1.98 5.05
C ALA A 102 17.71 1.38 3.66
N SER A 103 16.98 1.87 2.66
CA SER A 103 17.15 1.45 1.29
C SER A 103 18.47 2.04 0.78
N TYR A 104 19.46 1.18 0.57
CA TYR A 104 20.54 1.49 -0.39
C TYR A 104 19.89 1.54 -1.78
N GLY A 105 19.31 2.69 -2.12
CA GLY A 105 18.67 2.91 -3.40
C GLY A 105 19.69 2.90 -4.53
N ARG A 106 19.52 2.01 -5.51
CA ARG A 106 20.04 2.27 -6.85
C ARG A 106 19.47 3.61 -7.35
N PRO A 107 20.28 4.50 -7.94
CA PRO A 107 19.80 5.78 -8.43
C PRO A 107 18.72 5.54 -9.49
N ARG A 108 17.60 6.27 -9.38
CA ARG A 108 16.64 6.40 -10.47
C ARG A 108 17.39 7.02 -11.65
N LYS A 109 17.44 6.33 -12.79
CA LYS A 109 17.78 7.02 -14.03
C LYS A 109 16.72 8.10 -14.24
N ALA A 110 17.17 9.35 -14.33
CA ALA A 110 16.35 10.41 -14.88
C ALA A 110 16.19 10.10 -16.37
N ASP A 111 14.95 9.93 -16.81
CA ASP A 111 14.64 9.92 -18.23
C ASP A 111 14.85 11.35 -18.77
N ALA A 112 15.57 11.43 -19.90
CA ALA A 112 15.90 12.65 -20.63
C ALA A 112 14.75 13.09 -21.54
#